data_AF-U5D2U8-F1
#
_entry.id   AF-U5D2U8-F1
#
_cell.length_a   1.000
_cell.length_b   1.000
_cell.length_c   1.000
_cell.angle_alpha   90.00
_cell.angle_beta   90.00
_cell.angle_gamma   90.00
#
_symmetry.space_group_name_H-M   'P 1'
#
loop_
_entity.id
_entity.type
_entity.pdbx_description
1 polymer ?
#
loop_
_entity_poly.entity_id
_entity_poly.type
_entity_poly.pdbx_seq_one_letter_code
_entity_poly.pdbx_strand_id
1 'polypeptide(L)'
;MGSKYEHKPHAVCVPAPAKVHIIPMMQLAKLLHARGFHITFVNSEYNHKRLLKSRGPDPSMGVHGFVFESILDGLLPIEIEATQSVPDLCYYTR
;
A
#
# COMPACT_ATOMS: atom_id res chain seq x y z
N MET A 1 -36.30 -10.30 5.77
CA MET A 1 -35.90 -9.17 6.63
C MET A 1 -34.79 -9.64 7.55
N GLY A 2 -33.61 -9.04 7.41
CA GLY A 2 -32.38 -9.40 8.11
C GLY A 2 -31.19 -8.73 7.43
N SER A 3 -31.18 -7.40 7.38
CA SER A 3 -30.05 -6.61 6.90
C SER A 3 -28.89 -6.76 7.88
N LYS A 4 -27.78 -7.35 7.46
CA LYS A 4 -26.50 -7.25 8.17
C LYS A 4 -25.44 -7.01 7.13
N TYR A 5 -24.86 -5.82 7.12
CA TYR A 5 -23.56 -5.60 6.51
C TYR A 5 -22.66 -6.75 6.96
N GLU A 6 -22.37 -7.70 6.06
CA GLU A 6 -21.34 -8.71 6.33
C GLU A 6 -20.07 -7.92 6.60
N HIS A 7 -19.67 -7.87 7.86
CA HIS A 7 -18.52 -7.12 8.31
C HIS A 7 -17.27 -7.87 7.81
N LYS A 8 -16.95 -7.67 6.53
CA LYS A 8 -15.78 -8.26 5.90
C LYS A 8 -14.57 -7.79 6.71
N PRO A 9 -13.71 -8.71 7.16
CA PRO A 9 -12.52 -8.32 7.91
C PRO A 9 -11.67 -7.41 7.01
N HIS A 10 -11.20 -6.30 7.57
CA HIS A 10 -10.43 -5.29 6.84
C HIS A 10 -8.97 -5.36 7.27
N ALA A 11 -8.06 -5.55 6.32
CA ALA A 11 -6.64 -5.44 6.55
C ALA A 11 -6.07 -4.18 5.90
N VAL A 12 -5.29 -3.44 6.68
CA VAL A 12 -4.50 -2.30 6.19
C VAL A 12 -3.05 -2.77 6.04
N CYS A 13 -2.56 -2.76 4.81
CA CYS A 13 -1.20 -3.21 4.47
C CYS A 13 -0.30 -1.99 4.26
N VAL A 14 0.66 -1.79 5.16
CA VAL A 14 1.64 -0.70 5.09
C VAL A 14 3.04 -1.32 4.90
N PRO A 15 3.53 -1.45 3.66
CA PRO A 15 4.88 -1.96 3.42
C PRO A 15 5.93 -0.98 3.90
N ALA A 16 7.08 -1.50 4.36
CA ALA A 16 8.27 -0.69 4.54
C ALA A 16 8.69 -0.05 3.20
N PRO A 17 9.24 1.18 3.19
CA PRO A 17 9.51 2.00 2.00
C PRO A 17 10.78 1.55 1.25
N ALA A 18 10.98 0.25 1.09
CA ALA A 18 11.98 -0.31 0.19
C ALA A 18 11.30 -1.20 -0.85
N LYS A 19 11.73 -1.10 -2.11
CA LYS A 19 11.15 -1.85 -3.24
C LYS A 19 11.04 -3.36 -2.97
N VAL A 20 12.01 -3.93 -2.25
CA VAL A 20 12.05 -5.35 -1.88
C VAL A 20 10.95 -5.76 -0.88
N HIS A 21 10.37 -4.83 -0.13
CA HIS A 21 9.27 -5.10 0.82
C HIS A 21 7.87 -4.83 0.24
N ILE A 22 7.77 -3.95 -0.76
CA ILE A 22 6.49 -3.64 -1.42
C ILE A 22 5.94 -4.86 -2.16
N ILE A 23 6.79 -5.61 -2.87
CA ILE A 23 6.35 -6.77 -3.68
C ILE A 23 5.80 -7.91 -2.82
N PRO A 24 6.50 -8.39 -1.77
CA PRO A 24 5.95 -9.43 -0.89
C PRO A 24 4.68 -8.99 -0.17
N MET A 25 4.62 -7.73 0.30
CA MET A 25 3.41 -7.20 0.94
C MET A 25 2.23 -7.17 -0.03
N MET A 26 2.46 -6.81 -1.30
CA MET A 26 1.43 -6.83 -2.34
C MET A 26 0.90 -8.25 -2.60
N GLN A 27 1.79 -9.25 -2.65
CA GLN A 27 1.37 -10.65 -2.81
C GLN A 27 0.54 -11.12 -1.61
N LEU A 28 0.95 -10.79 -0.39
CA LEU A 28 0.19 -11.08 0.81
C LEU A 28 -1.19 -10.42 0.79
N ALA A 29 -1.28 -9.15 0.42
CA ALA A 29 -2.52 -8.42 0.29
C ALA A 29 -3.49 -9.08 -0.71
N LYS A 30 -2.97 -9.55 -1.86
CA LYS A 30 -3.76 -10.30 -2.86
C LYS A 30 -4.28 -11.63 -2.31
N LEU A 31 -3.46 -12.36 -1.53
CA LEU A 31 -3.90 -13.59 -0.86
C LEU A 31 -4.99 -13.34 0.19
N LEU A 32 -4.87 -12.27 0.97
CA LEU A 32 -5.89 -11.90 1.97
C LEU A 32 -7.21 -11.50 1.29
N HIS A 33 -7.15 -10.71 0.22
CA HIS A 33 -8.34 -10.35 -0.57
C HIS A 33 -9.05 -11.60 -1.13
N ALA A 34 -8.29 -12.55 -1.68
CA ALA A 34 -8.82 -13.84 -2.14
C ALA A 34 -9.48 -14.67 -1.03
N ARG A 35 -9.15 -14.41 0.24
CA ARG A 35 -9.76 -15.04 1.43
C ARG A 35 -10.96 -14.25 1.98
N GLY A 36 -11.41 -13.20 1.29
CA GLY A 36 -12.61 -12.43 1.64
C GLY A 36 -12.34 -11.15 2.43
N PHE A 37 -11.08 -10.76 2.61
CA PHE A 37 -10.75 -9.50 3.27
C PHE A 37 -11.05 -8.29 2.36
N HIS A 38 -11.52 -7.21 2.98
CA HIS A 38 -11.34 -5.88 2.42
C HIS A 38 -9.88 -5.46 2.64
N ILE A 39 -9.23 -4.90 1.62
CA ILE A 39 -7.83 -4.49 1.69
C ILE A 39 -7.71 -3.00 1.43
N THR A 40 -6.96 -2.32 2.28
CA THR A 40 -6.39 -1.00 1.97
C THR A 40 -4.88 -1.11 1.96
N PHE A 41 -4.28 -0.97 0.79
CA PHE A 41 -2.84 -0.98 0.61
C PHE A 41 -2.32 0.45 0.61
N VAL A 42 -1.60 0.82 1.66
CA VAL A 42 -1.15 2.20 1.87
C VAL A 42 0.33 2.31 1.52
N ASN A 43 0.65 3.08 0.48
CA ASN A 43 2.05 3.42 0.16
C ASN A 43 2.35 4.85 0.59
N SER A 44 3.64 5.22 0.66
CA SER A 44 3.98 6.63 0.65
C SER A 44 3.68 7.25 -0.72
N GLU A 45 3.36 8.54 -0.79
CA GLU A 45 3.14 9.22 -2.09
C GLU A 45 4.32 9.05 -3.05
N TYR A 46 5.54 9.09 -2.54
CA TYR A 46 6.76 8.87 -3.32
C TYR A 46 6.76 7.47 -3.96
N ASN A 47 6.47 6.44 -3.18
CA ASN A 47 6.40 5.06 -3.66
C ASN A 47 5.18 4.82 -4.56
N HIS A 48 4.04 5.46 -4.28
CA HIS A 48 2.83 5.39 -5.09
C HIS A 48 3.07 5.96 -6.50
N LYS A 49 3.68 7.15 -6.60
CA LYS A 49 4.05 7.79 -7.88
C LYS A 49 5.03 6.92 -8.68
N ARG A 50 6.00 6.26 -8.02
CA ARG A 50 6.95 5.33 -8.67
C ARG A 50 6.30 4.03 -9.13
N LEU A 51 5.38 3.48 -8.33
CA LEU A 51 4.66 2.25 -8.69
C LEU A 51 3.82 2.48 -9.95
N LEU A 52 3.06 3.58 -10.01
CA LEU A 52 2.25 3.94 -11.17
C LEU A 52 3.10 4.19 -12.43
N LYS A 53 4.26 4.85 -12.29
CA LYS A 53 5.18 5.11 -13.41
C LYS A 53 5.88 3.86 -13.95
N SER A 54 6.20 2.88 -13.10
CA SER A 54 7.03 1.73 -13.48
C SER A 54 6.25 0.48 -13.91
N ARG A 55 5.00 0.31 -13.47
CA ARG A 55 4.22 -0.93 -13.70
C ARG A 55 2.95 -0.76 -14.51
N GLY A 56 2.56 0.47 -14.87
CA GLY A 56 1.19 0.73 -15.31
C GLY A 56 0.19 0.49 -14.16
N PRO A 57 -1.13 0.67 -14.38
CA PRO A 57 -2.12 0.40 -13.35
C PRO A 57 -2.02 -1.08 -12.92
N ASP A 58 -1.70 -1.36 -11.65
CA ASP A 58 -1.72 -2.73 -11.12
C ASP A 58 -3.13 -3.31 -11.36
N PRO A 59 -3.27 -4.57 -11.81
CA PRO A 59 -4.57 -5.16 -12.09
C PRO A 59 -5.53 -5.23 -10.89
N SER A 60 -5.04 -5.00 -9.66
CA SER A 60 -5.88 -4.83 -8.48
C SER A 60 -6.44 -3.41 -8.29
N MET A 61 -5.98 -2.43 -9.07
CA MET A 61 -6.53 -1.07 -9.09
C MET A 61 -7.96 -1.10 -9.61
N GLY A 62 -8.93 -0.82 -8.73
CA GLY A 62 -10.35 -0.81 -9.07
C GLY A 62 -11.09 -2.14 -8.83
N VAL A 63 -10.43 -3.13 -8.23
CA VAL A 63 -11.13 -4.33 -7.76
C VAL A 63 -11.98 -3.97 -6.55
N HIS A 64 -13.27 -4.31 -6.59
CA HIS A 64 -14.17 -4.07 -5.46
C HIS A 64 -13.63 -4.76 -4.20
N GLY A 65 -13.32 -3.95 -3.19
CA GLY A 65 -12.77 -4.43 -1.93
C GLY A 65 -11.24 -4.44 -1.83
N PHE A 66 -10.53 -3.93 -2.83
CA PHE A 66 -9.08 -3.72 -2.80
C PHE A 66 -8.78 -2.27 -3.18
N VAL A 67 -8.39 -1.47 -2.19
CA VAL A 67 -8.16 -0.02 -2.35
C VAL A 67 -6.68 0.28 -2.19
N PHE A 68 -6.18 1.19 -3.02
CA PHE A 68 -4.83 1.76 -2.89
C PHE A 68 -4.92 3.18 -2.40
N GLU A 69 -4.21 3.46 -1.31
CA GLU A 69 -4.13 4.80 -0.73
C GLU A 69 -2.67 5.25 -0.65
N SER A 70 -2.47 6.56 -0.63
CA SER A 70 -1.15 7.15 -0.41
C SER A 70 -1.15 8.08 0.79
N ILE A 71 -0.11 7.99 1.60
CA ILE A 71 0.15 8.91 2.72
C ILE A 71 1.46 9.66 2.53
N LEU A 72 1.56 10.84 3.14
CA LEU A 72 2.84 11.54 3.26
C LEU A 72 3.70 10.83 4.31
N ASP A 73 4.97 10.59 3.99
CA ASP A 73 5.93 9.89 4.85
C ASP A 73 6.85 10.85 5.64
N GLY A 74 6.57 12.15 5.59
CA GLY A 74 7.31 13.19 6.31
C GLY A 74 8.71 13.48 5.74
N LEU A 75 9.13 12.77 4.69
CA LEU A 75 10.40 12.97 4.02
C LEU A 75 10.25 14.02 2.92
N LEU A 76 11.25 14.90 2.77
CA LEU A 76 11.32 15.77 1.60
C LEU A 76 11.44 14.89 0.35
N PRO A 77 10.74 15.22 -0.75
CA PRO A 77 10.88 14.48 -1.99
C PRO A 77 12.30 14.67 -2.52
N ILE A 78 13.17 13.70 -2.26
CA ILE A 78 14.51 13.66 -2.85
C ILE A 78 14.31 13.38 -4.34
N GLU A 79 14.68 14.33 -5.20
CA GLU A 79 14.52 14.27 -6.67
C GLU A 79 15.25 13.10 -7.30
N ILE A 80 16.23 12.54 -6.59
CA ILE A 80 16.99 11.37 -7.01
C ILE A 80 16.18 10.13 -6.65
N GLU A 81 16.05 9.17 -7.58
CA GLU A 81 15.35 7.89 -7.40
C GLU A 81 15.98 6.95 -6.36
N ALA A 82 16.42 7.46 -5.21
CA ALA A 82 17.07 6.71 -4.15
C ALA A 82 16.07 5.85 -3.36
N THR A 83 16.58 4.77 -2.78
CA THR A 83 15.89 4.04 -1.71
C THR A 83 15.85 4.95 -0.50
N GLN A 84 14.66 5.24 0.03
CA GLN A 84 14.55 6.02 1.27
C GLN A 84 15.22 5.26 2.41
N SER A 85 15.94 6.00 3.23
CA SER A 85 16.62 5.49 4.43
C SER A 85 15.57 5.03 5.45
N VAL A 86 15.65 3.75 5.85
CA VAL A 86 14.72 3.15 6.83
C VAL A 86 14.78 3.86 8.19
N PRO A 87 15.95 4.24 8.74
CA PRO A 87 16.02 5.01 9.98
C PRO A 87 15.31 6.36 9.92
N ASP A 88 15.44 7.08 8.80
CA ASP A 88 14.81 8.40 8.66
C ASP A 88 13.29 8.28 8.63
N LEU A 89 12.75 7.26 7.95
CA LEU A 89 11.31 7.00 7.98
C LEU A 89 10.79 6.81 9.40
N CYS A 90 11.47 5.99 10.22
CA CYS A 90 11.08 5.75 11.60
C CYS A 90 11.13 7.02 12.47
N TYR A 91 12.01 7.97 12.14
CA TYR A 91 12.13 9.23 12.87
C TYR A 91 11.01 10.22 12.52
N TYR A 92 10.61 10.28 11.24
CA TYR A 92 9.59 11.23 10.76
C TYR A 92 8.14 10.73 10.92
N THR A 93 7.92 9.44 11.20
CA THR A 93 6.58 8.86 11.43
C THR A 93 6.24 8.69 12.92
N ARG A 94 6.83 9.49 13.81
CA ARG A 94 6.63 9.41 15.27
C ARG A 94 5.42 10.19 15.77
#